data_AF-A0A2H5Y617-F1
#
_entry.id   AF-A0A2H5Y617-F1
#
_cell.length_a   1.000
_cell.length_b   1.000
_cell.length_c   1.000
_cell.angle_alpha   90.00
_cell.angle_beta   90.00
_cell.angle_gamma   90.00
#
_symmetry.space_group_name_H-M   'P 1'
#
loop_
_entity.id
_entity.type
_entity.pdbx_description
1 polymer ?
#
loop_
_entity_poly.entity_id
_entity_poly.type
_entity_poly.pdbx_seq_one_letter_code
_entity_poly.pdbx_strand_id
1 'polypeptide(L)'
;MTYLTTVSGRLLPVDPKVAALAAQDPQQAEDLCPVCGGRFPFRIRRWTLERMIRGWHFDKIRDSGYHFCETPTCPIVYFHNGEGLYFALEDLQVPVGIKRLEAPIPVCYCKGVDEQTILYEIVVKRCCDSIKDIQAYTKARTGTECHIRNPSGRCCGDHVQAVLRRGLAMAADLPPVLRAEAEEAAAGIPADDSCCAVRSG
;
A
#
# COMPACT_ATOMS: atom_id res chain seq x y z
N MET A 1 -28.58 10.19 9.50
CA MET A 1 -27.33 9.53 9.08
C MET A 1 -26.71 10.37 7.98
N THR A 2 -25.47 10.82 8.17
CA THR A 2 -24.80 11.75 7.25
C THR A 2 -24.04 10.96 6.19
N TYR A 3 -24.05 11.46 4.95
CA TYR A 3 -23.36 10.87 3.82
C TYR A 3 -22.44 11.92 3.18
N LEU A 4 -21.32 11.45 2.64
CA LEU A 4 -20.50 12.22 1.71
C LEU A 4 -20.65 11.65 0.30
N THR A 5 -20.35 12.48 -0.69
CA THR A 5 -20.34 12.09 -2.11
C THR A 5 -18.89 12.15 -2.61
N THR A 6 -18.40 11.04 -3.15
CA THR A 6 -17.08 10.99 -3.83
C THR A 6 -17.10 11.80 -5.13
N VAL A 7 -15.93 12.07 -5.70
CA VAL A 7 -15.85 12.79 -6.99
C VAL A 7 -16.53 12.05 -8.16
N SER A 8 -16.72 10.73 -8.04
CA SER A 8 -17.49 9.90 -8.98
C SER A 8 -18.96 9.70 -8.58
N GLY A 9 -19.45 10.42 -7.56
CA GLY A 9 -20.87 10.38 -7.20
C GLY A 9 -21.27 9.24 -6.25
N ARG A 10 -20.34 8.37 -5.84
CA ARG A 10 -20.64 7.33 -4.83
C ARG A 10 -20.92 7.96 -3.48
N LEU A 11 -22.06 7.57 -2.88
CA LEU A 11 -22.41 7.94 -1.51
C LEU A 11 -21.73 6.99 -0.52
N LEU A 12 -21.11 7.56 0.51
CA LEU A 12 -20.47 6.81 1.59
C LEU A 12 -20.95 7.33 2.95
N PRO A 13 -21.22 6.43 3.92
CA PRO A 13 -21.63 6.86 5.25
C PRO A 13 -20.47 7.57 5.95
N VAL A 14 -20.79 8.68 6.61
CA VAL A 14 -19.83 9.42 7.44
C VAL A 14 -19.88 8.87 8.87
N ASP A 15 -18.72 8.62 9.46
CA ASP A 15 -18.58 8.26 10.86
C ASP A 15 -19.22 9.35 11.74
N PRO A 16 -20.21 9.02 12.58
CA PRO A 16 -20.94 10.03 13.37
C PRO A 16 -20.04 10.84 14.32
N LYS A 17 -18.95 10.26 14.83
CA LYS A 17 -18.01 10.97 15.71
C LYS A 17 -17.18 11.95 14.91
N VAL A 18 -16.74 11.57 13.72
CA VAL A 18 -16.03 12.49 12.82
C VAL A 18 -16.95 13.62 12.38
N ALA A 19 -18.21 13.33 12.03
CA ALA A 19 -19.19 14.35 11.67
C ALA A 19 -19.43 15.36 12.80
N ALA A 20 -19.59 14.86 14.04
CA ALA A 20 -19.77 15.71 15.22
C ALA A 20 -18.54 16.59 15.48
N LEU A 21 -17.33 16.02 15.38
CA LEU A 21 -16.10 16.77 15.56
C LEU A 21 -15.90 17.81 14.46
N ALA A 22 -16.09 17.45 13.20
CA ALA A 22 -15.94 18.39 12.08
C ALA A 22 -16.90 19.59 12.18
N ALA A 23 -18.09 19.41 12.78
CA ALA A 23 -19.02 20.50 13.04
C ALA A 23 -18.58 21.43 14.19
N GLN A 24 -17.78 20.93 15.14
CA GLN A 24 -17.30 21.67 16.31
C GLN A 24 -15.94 22.32 16.06
N ASP A 25 -15.01 21.55 15.50
CA ASP A 25 -13.62 21.92 15.22
C ASP A 25 -13.16 21.27 13.90
N PRO A 26 -13.35 21.96 12.75
CA PRO A 26 -12.92 21.47 11.45
C PRO A 26 -11.42 21.19 11.35
N GLN A 27 -10.60 21.92 12.12
CA GLN A 27 -9.14 21.79 12.08
C GLN A 27 -8.71 20.50 12.78
N GLN A 28 -9.33 20.14 13.90
CA GLN A 28 -9.05 18.89 14.60
C GLN A 28 -9.52 17.64 13.83
N ALA A 29 -10.48 17.83 12.91
CA ALA A 29 -10.99 16.79 12.01
C ALA A 29 -10.28 16.72 10.65
N GLU A 30 -9.36 17.63 10.32
CA GLU A 30 -8.78 17.75 8.97
C GLU A 30 -8.15 16.45 8.47
N ASP A 31 -7.43 15.75 9.35
CA ASP A 31 -6.69 14.52 9.09
C ASP A 31 -7.45 13.24 9.48
N LEU A 32 -8.72 13.35 9.87
CA LEU A 32 -9.57 12.20 10.14
C LEU A 32 -10.29 11.77 8.86
N CYS A 33 -10.14 10.50 8.48
CA CYS A 33 -10.93 9.95 7.40
C CYS A 33 -12.41 9.97 7.80
N PRO A 34 -13.29 10.63 7.03
CA PRO A 34 -14.69 10.79 7.39
C PRO A 34 -15.47 9.48 7.35
N VAL A 35 -14.94 8.42 6.71
CA VAL A 35 -15.65 7.14 6.56
C VAL A 35 -15.26 6.13 7.63
N CYS A 36 -13.97 5.98 7.93
CA CYS A 36 -13.49 4.99 8.90
C CYS A 36 -13.08 5.57 10.26
N GLY A 37 -13.01 6.91 10.39
CA GLY A 37 -12.56 7.57 11.61
C GLY A 37 -11.06 7.47 11.90
N GLY A 38 -10.27 6.83 11.04
CA GLY A 38 -8.82 6.75 11.19
C GLY A 38 -8.14 8.12 11.04
N ARG A 39 -7.09 8.36 11.83
CA ARG A 39 -6.29 9.60 11.78
C ARG A 39 -5.04 9.40 10.92
N PHE A 40 -4.87 10.28 9.93
CA PHE A 40 -3.81 10.18 8.91
C PHE A 40 -3.13 11.55 8.71
N PRO A 41 -2.19 11.95 9.59
CA PRO A 41 -1.66 13.31 9.62
C PRO A 41 -0.76 13.67 8.42
N PHE A 42 -0.32 12.68 7.64
CA PHE A 42 0.58 12.92 6.51
C PHE A 42 -0.17 13.52 5.32
N ARG A 43 0.31 14.69 4.87
CA ARG A 43 -0.22 15.36 3.68
C ARG A 43 0.33 14.77 2.39
N ILE A 44 -0.56 14.58 1.43
CA ILE A 44 -0.24 14.12 0.08
C ILE A 44 0.00 15.32 -0.82
N ARG A 45 1.07 15.25 -1.61
CA ARG A 45 1.42 16.32 -2.55
C ARG A 45 0.61 16.19 -3.82
N ARG A 46 0.32 17.34 -4.45
CA ARG A 46 -0.46 17.42 -5.69
C ARG A 46 0.03 16.46 -6.79
N TRP A 47 1.34 16.41 -7.05
CA TRP A 47 1.90 15.53 -8.08
C TRP A 47 1.71 14.03 -7.79
N THR A 48 1.59 13.63 -6.52
CA THR A 48 1.23 12.25 -6.15
C THR A 48 -0.21 12.01 -6.63
N LEU A 49 -1.13 12.92 -6.31
CA LEU A 49 -2.54 12.81 -6.71
C LEU A 49 -2.68 12.76 -8.23
N GLU A 50 -2.02 13.65 -8.97
CA GLU A 50 -2.03 13.68 -10.45
C GLU A 50 -1.51 12.38 -11.07
N ARG A 51 -0.63 11.64 -10.38
CA ARG A 51 -0.13 10.35 -10.86
C ARG A 51 -1.07 9.18 -10.52
N MET A 52 -1.90 9.33 -9.50
CA MET A 52 -2.70 8.25 -8.90
C MET A 52 -4.16 8.31 -9.34
N ILE A 53 -4.71 9.52 -9.48
CA ILE A 53 -6.10 9.79 -9.85
C ILE A 53 -6.25 9.72 -11.37
N ARG A 54 -7.42 9.26 -11.84
CA ARG A 54 -7.74 9.23 -13.27
C ARG A 54 -7.81 10.65 -13.84
N GLY A 55 -7.28 10.83 -15.05
CA GLY A 55 -7.13 12.14 -15.69
C GLY A 55 -8.40 13.00 -15.77
N TRP A 56 -9.57 12.38 -15.87
CA TRP A 56 -10.85 13.11 -15.92
C TRP A 56 -11.29 13.73 -14.59
N HIS A 57 -10.58 13.49 -13.48
CA HIS A 57 -10.82 14.18 -12.21
C HIS A 57 -9.74 15.23 -11.88
N PHE A 58 -8.84 15.55 -12.80
CA PHE A 58 -7.75 16.50 -12.53
C PHE A 58 -8.24 17.92 -12.18
N ASP A 59 -9.41 18.33 -12.68
CA ASP A 59 -10.06 19.60 -12.32
C ASP A 59 -10.49 19.66 -10.84
N LYS A 60 -10.60 18.49 -10.19
CA LYS A 60 -10.92 18.37 -8.76
C LYS A 60 -9.69 18.39 -7.85
N ILE A 61 -8.47 18.32 -8.39
CA ILE A 61 -7.25 18.29 -7.56
C ILE A 61 -6.90 19.71 -7.08
N ARG A 62 -6.71 19.87 -5.77
CA ARG A 62 -6.19 21.10 -5.13
C ARG A 62 -4.69 21.00 -4.86
N ASP A 63 -4.06 22.12 -4.56
CA ASP A 63 -2.61 22.19 -4.37
C ASP A 63 -2.12 21.49 -3.08
N SER A 64 -2.96 21.45 -2.04
CA SER A 64 -2.61 20.86 -0.74
C SER A 64 -3.87 20.42 0.02
N GLY A 65 -3.69 19.94 1.26
CA GLY A 65 -4.80 19.58 2.17
C GLY A 65 -5.35 18.14 2.03
N TYR A 66 -4.72 17.31 1.18
CA TYR A 66 -5.11 15.92 1.05
C TYR A 66 -4.40 15.01 2.03
N HIS A 67 -5.13 13.99 2.47
CA HIS A 67 -4.66 12.91 3.32
C HIS A 67 -4.91 11.56 2.64
N PHE A 68 -4.11 10.55 2.97
CA PHE A 68 -4.25 9.18 2.45
C PHE A 68 -4.79 8.26 3.54
N CYS A 69 -5.93 7.60 3.29
CA CYS A 69 -6.53 6.67 4.23
C CYS A 69 -5.85 5.31 4.15
N GLU A 70 -5.13 4.93 5.20
CA GLU A 70 -4.38 3.66 5.26
C GLU A 70 -5.22 2.47 5.74
N THR A 71 -6.49 2.67 6.09
CA THR A 71 -7.37 1.57 6.51
C THR A 71 -7.67 0.63 5.34
N PRO A 72 -7.32 -0.67 5.41
CA PRO A 72 -7.48 -1.61 4.29
C PRO A 72 -8.91 -1.75 3.78
N THR A 73 -9.89 -1.76 4.69
CA THR A 73 -11.31 -1.96 4.38
C THR A 73 -12.06 -0.67 4.05
N CYS A 74 -11.41 0.50 4.17
CA CYS A 74 -12.05 1.77 3.88
C CYS A 74 -11.98 2.06 2.37
N PRO A 75 -13.12 2.33 1.69
CA PRO A 75 -13.14 2.58 0.25
C PRO A 75 -12.50 3.92 -0.15
N ILE A 76 -12.44 4.88 0.77
CA ILE A 76 -11.74 6.16 0.56
C ILE A 76 -10.23 5.91 0.47
N VAL A 77 -9.60 6.53 -0.53
CA VAL A 77 -8.15 6.55 -0.70
C VAL A 77 -7.59 7.91 -0.32
N TYR A 78 -8.08 8.98 -0.95
CA TYR A 78 -7.69 10.35 -0.61
C TYR A 78 -8.89 11.16 -0.14
N PHE A 79 -8.69 12.00 0.86
CA PHE A 79 -9.72 12.92 1.34
C PHE A 79 -9.14 14.30 1.63
N HIS A 80 -9.96 15.31 1.43
CA HIS A 80 -9.70 16.69 1.80
C HIS A 80 -10.96 17.25 2.47
N ASN A 81 -11.02 17.18 3.79
CA ASN A 81 -12.22 17.54 4.54
C ASN A 81 -12.59 19.02 4.39
N GLY A 82 -11.60 19.92 4.31
CA GLY A 82 -11.84 21.36 4.15
C GLY A 82 -12.51 21.78 2.84
N GLU A 83 -12.37 21.00 1.77
CA GLU A 83 -12.93 21.27 0.43
C GLU A 83 -14.05 20.27 0.07
N GLY A 84 -14.34 19.30 0.95
CA GLY A 84 -15.31 18.24 0.69
C GLY A 84 -14.96 17.35 -0.51
N LEU A 85 -13.66 17.12 -0.77
CA LEU A 85 -13.19 16.33 -1.92
C LEU A 85 -12.74 14.94 -1.47
N TYR A 86 -13.34 13.91 -2.06
CA TYR A 86 -13.12 12.52 -1.66
C TYR A 86 -12.92 11.62 -2.87
N PHE A 87 -11.79 10.92 -2.89
CA PHE A 87 -11.41 9.97 -3.94
C PHE A 87 -11.43 8.55 -3.37
N ALA A 88 -12.28 7.70 -3.94
CA ALA A 88 -12.35 6.27 -3.65
C ALA A 88 -11.54 5.44 -4.66
N LEU A 89 -11.47 4.13 -4.45
CA LEU A 89 -10.67 3.21 -5.26
C LEU A 89 -10.96 3.30 -6.77
N GLU A 90 -12.22 3.49 -7.14
CA GLU A 90 -12.69 3.66 -8.52
C GLU A 90 -12.13 4.92 -9.21
N ASP A 91 -11.78 5.95 -8.44
CA ASP A 91 -11.26 7.23 -8.95
C ASP A 91 -9.77 7.17 -9.29
N LEU A 92 -9.09 6.07 -8.93
CA LEU A 92 -7.68 5.87 -9.16
C LEU A 92 -7.39 5.06 -10.44
N GLN A 93 -6.24 5.34 -11.04
CA GLN A 93 -5.71 4.61 -12.19
C GLN A 93 -4.67 3.55 -11.81
N VAL A 94 -4.23 3.53 -10.54
CA VAL A 94 -3.31 2.51 -10.03
C VAL A 94 -3.93 1.69 -8.90
N PRO A 95 -3.59 0.40 -8.77
CA PRO A 95 -3.98 -0.40 -7.62
C PRO A 95 -3.34 0.11 -6.32
N VAL A 96 -4.13 0.15 -5.23
CA VAL A 96 -3.64 0.53 -3.89
C VAL A 96 -3.43 -0.73 -3.05
N GLY A 97 -2.19 -1.20 -2.97
CA GLY A 97 -1.82 -2.47 -2.34
C GLY A 97 -2.41 -2.71 -0.95
N ILE A 98 -2.33 -1.73 -0.04
CA ILE A 98 -2.89 -1.87 1.32
C ILE A 98 -4.41 -2.04 1.37
N LYS A 99 -5.12 -1.76 0.28
CA LYS A 99 -6.58 -1.91 0.14
C LYS A 99 -6.96 -3.08 -0.76
N ARG A 100 -6.00 -3.88 -1.22
CA ARG A 100 -6.27 -5.08 -2.02
C ARG A 100 -6.43 -6.31 -1.12
N LEU A 101 -7.39 -7.14 -1.49
CA LEU A 101 -7.61 -8.46 -0.86
C LEU A 101 -6.99 -9.59 -1.70
N GLU A 102 -6.71 -9.33 -2.98
CA GLU A 102 -6.26 -10.33 -3.95
C GLU A 102 -5.04 -9.86 -4.73
N ALA A 103 -4.22 -10.83 -5.12
CA ALA A 103 -3.03 -10.67 -5.93
C ALA A 103 -3.34 -10.01 -7.30
N PRO A 104 -2.36 -9.31 -7.90
CA PRO A 104 -1.10 -8.88 -7.28
C PRO A 104 -1.35 -7.77 -6.25
N ILE A 105 -0.61 -7.79 -5.13
CA ILE A 105 -0.66 -6.75 -4.08
C ILE A 105 0.60 -5.88 -4.18
N PRO A 106 0.55 -4.69 -4.81
CA PRO A 106 1.75 -3.87 -4.98
C PRO A 106 2.33 -3.41 -3.64
N VAL A 107 3.65 -3.59 -3.48
CA VAL A 107 4.39 -3.18 -2.28
C VAL A 107 5.38 -2.06 -2.63
N CYS A 108 6.27 -2.29 -3.59
CA CYS A 108 7.25 -1.29 -4.04
C CYS A 108 6.92 -0.77 -5.44
N TYR A 109 6.14 0.30 -5.50
CA TYR A 109 5.73 0.94 -6.76
C TYR A 109 6.90 1.48 -7.59
N CYS A 110 8.02 1.86 -6.96
CA CYS A 110 9.20 2.31 -7.69
C CYS A 110 9.83 1.20 -8.54
N LYS A 111 9.70 -0.05 -8.10
CA LYS A 111 10.39 -1.20 -8.70
C LYS A 111 9.42 -2.26 -9.23
N GLY A 112 8.12 -2.00 -9.18
CA GLY A 112 7.10 -2.93 -9.65
C GLY A 112 7.04 -4.23 -8.84
N VAL A 113 7.42 -4.19 -7.56
CA VAL A 113 7.46 -5.40 -6.72
C VAL A 113 6.14 -5.53 -5.95
N ASP A 114 5.51 -6.69 -6.07
CA ASP A 114 4.33 -7.09 -5.30
C ASP A 114 4.69 -7.97 -4.10
N GLU A 115 3.70 -8.21 -3.24
CA GLU A 115 3.83 -9.04 -2.05
C GLU A 115 4.23 -10.47 -2.40
N GLN A 116 3.64 -11.03 -3.45
CA GLN A 116 3.85 -12.41 -3.88
C GLN A 116 5.31 -12.65 -4.24
N THR A 117 5.94 -11.69 -4.93
CA THR A 117 7.37 -11.71 -5.25
C THR A 117 8.22 -11.78 -3.99
N ILE A 118 7.95 -10.93 -2.99
CA ILE A 118 8.72 -10.91 -1.73
C ILE A 118 8.50 -12.20 -0.94
N LEU A 119 7.26 -12.67 -0.84
CA LEU A 119 6.93 -13.91 -0.13
C LEU A 119 7.56 -15.13 -0.81
N TYR A 120 7.65 -15.16 -2.14
CA TYR A 120 8.30 -16.24 -2.87
C TYR A 120 9.79 -16.36 -2.50
N GLU A 121 10.52 -15.24 -2.42
CA GLU A 121 11.94 -15.24 -2.03
C GLU A 121 12.15 -15.70 -0.56
N ILE A 122 11.19 -15.44 0.34
CA ILE A 122 11.28 -15.79 1.76
C ILE A 122 10.81 -17.23 2.03
N VAL A 123 9.64 -17.60 1.51
CA VAL A 123 8.93 -18.82 1.89
C VAL A 123 9.34 -20.01 1.00
N VAL A 124 9.45 -19.77 -0.31
CA VAL A 124 9.77 -20.81 -1.28
C VAL A 124 11.28 -20.92 -1.43
N LYS A 125 11.97 -19.85 -1.84
CA LYS A 125 13.43 -19.88 -2.00
C LYS A 125 14.21 -19.91 -0.69
N ARG A 126 13.60 -19.46 0.43
CA ARG A 126 14.20 -19.46 1.78
C ARG A 126 15.57 -18.80 1.88
N CYS A 127 15.78 -17.77 1.08
CA CYS A 127 17.07 -17.13 0.90
C CYS A 127 17.08 -15.64 1.32
N CYS A 128 15.89 -15.09 1.60
CA CYS A 128 15.71 -13.75 2.16
C CYS A 128 15.23 -13.83 3.60
N ASP A 129 16.01 -13.32 4.55
CA ASP A 129 15.58 -13.16 5.96
C ASP A 129 15.74 -11.71 6.47
N SER A 130 16.23 -10.83 5.61
CA SER A 130 16.50 -9.43 5.94
C SER A 130 15.99 -8.47 4.84
N ILE A 131 15.87 -7.18 5.19
CA ILE A 131 15.60 -6.13 4.20
C ILE A 131 16.72 -6.06 3.15
N LYS A 132 17.96 -6.33 3.54
CA LYS A 132 19.11 -6.31 2.64
C LYS A 132 18.97 -7.37 1.55
N ASP A 133 18.53 -8.58 1.92
CA ASP A 133 18.27 -9.64 0.94
C ASP A 133 17.12 -9.26 0.02
N ILE A 134 15.99 -8.79 0.58
CA ILE A 134 14.85 -8.33 -0.24
C ILE A 134 15.30 -7.26 -1.23
N GLN A 135 16.12 -6.29 -0.81
CA GLN A 135 16.68 -5.27 -1.71
C GLN A 135 17.60 -5.89 -2.77
N ALA A 136 18.45 -6.84 -2.41
CA ALA A 136 19.38 -7.48 -3.35
C ALA A 136 18.62 -8.21 -4.47
N TYR A 137 17.58 -8.97 -4.12
CA TYR A 137 16.93 -9.91 -5.04
C TYR A 137 15.69 -9.36 -5.72
N THR A 138 14.85 -8.59 -5.01
CA THR A 138 13.64 -8.00 -5.62
C THR A 138 13.85 -6.57 -6.09
N LYS A 139 14.95 -5.93 -5.69
CA LYS A 139 15.17 -4.48 -5.80
C LYS A 139 14.16 -3.62 -5.02
N ALA A 140 13.17 -4.18 -4.31
CA ALA A 140 12.24 -3.39 -3.51
C ALA A 140 13.00 -2.47 -2.54
N ARG A 141 12.48 -1.27 -2.27
CA ARG A 141 13.12 -0.24 -1.42
C ARG A 141 14.45 0.33 -1.95
N THR A 142 14.79 0.11 -3.22
CA THR A 142 15.98 0.75 -3.86
C THR A 142 15.63 1.90 -4.82
N GLY A 143 14.33 2.20 -5.01
CA GLY A 143 13.88 3.33 -5.82
C GLY A 143 13.73 4.63 -5.02
N THR A 144 13.76 5.77 -5.71
CA THR A 144 13.74 7.12 -5.11
C THR A 144 12.48 7.94 -5.43
N GLU A 145 11.63 7.46 -6.34
CA GLU A 145 10.44 8.17 -6.83
C GLU A 145 9.17 7.87 -6.01
N CYS A 146 9.31 7.54 -4.72
CA CYS A 146 8.18 7.11 -3.89
C CYS A 146 7.09 8.18 -3.79
N HIS A 147 7.49 9.44 -3.74
CA HIS A 147 6.60 10.61 -3.73
C HIS A 147 5.77 10.78 -5.01
N ILE A 148 6.11 10.08 -6.09
CA ILE A 148 5.37 10.11 -7.37
C ILE A 148 4.66 8.79 -7.60
N ARG A 149 5.33 7.66 -7.31
CA ARG A 149 4.85 6.32 -7.70
C ARG A 149 4.05 5.59 -6.64
N ASN A 150 4.23 5.91 -5.35
CA ASN A 150 3.50 5.26 -4.27
C ASN A 150 2.24 6.07 -3.93
N PRO A 151 1.03 5.47 -3.88
CA PRO A 151 -0.18 6.15 -3.46
C PRO A 151 -0.07 6.86 -2.11
N SER A 152 0.72 6.34 -1.17
CA SER A 152 0.92 7.02 0.12
C SER A 152 1.82 8.26 0.03
N GLY A 153 2.47 8.50 -1.11
CA GLY A 153 3.51 9.51 -1.29
C GLY A 153 4.79 9.24 -0.47
N ARG A 154 4.88 8.10 0.22
CA ARG A 154 5.96 7.75 1.14
C ARG A 154 6.73 6.51 0.68
N CYS A 155 7.92 6.29 1.25
CA CYS A 155 8.71 5.09 0.96
C CYS A 155 7.95 3.82 1.35
N CYS A 156 8.10 2.75 0.56
CA CYS A 156 7.47 1.45 0.82
C CYS A 156 8.11 0.66 1.98
N GLY A 157 9.07 1.24 2.70
CA GLY A 157 9.87 0.55 3.71
C GLY A 157 9.04 -0.19 4.75
N ASP A 158 8.01 0.45 5.29
CA ASP A 158 7.13 -0.15 6.31
C ASP A 158 6.33 -1.33 5.75
N HIS A 159 5.86 -1.22 4.50
CA HIS A 159 5.14 -2.31 3.84
C HIS A 159 6.07 -3.49 3.54
N VAL A 160 7.29 -3.23 3.05
CA VAL A 160 8.30 -4.27 2.83
C VAL A 160 8.64 -4.97 4.15
N GLN A 161 8.84 -4.21 5.24
CA GLN A 161 9.09 -4.76 6.57
C GLN A 161 7.92 -5.60 7.09
N ALA A 162 6.68 -5.18 6.82
CA ALA A 162 5.49 -5.94 7.19
C ALA A 162 5.41 -7.27 6.42
N VAL A 163 5.68 -7.27 5.12
CA VAL A 163 5.74 -8.49 4.30
C VAL A 163 6.86 -9.41 4.76
N LEU A 164 8.06 -8.87 5.03
CA LEU A 164 9.18 -9.65 5.57
C LEU A 164 8.80 -10.39 6.86
N ARG A 165 8.21 -9.68 7.83
CA ARG A 165 7.77 -10.29 9.10
C ARG A 165 6.74 -11.39 8.88
N ARG A 166 5.76 -11.17 8.01
CA ARG A 166 4.75 -12.19 7.66
C ARG A 166 5.39 -13.39 6.97
N GLY A 167 6.25 -13.16 5.98
CA GLY A 167 6.93 -14.22 5.25
C GLY A 167 7.79 -15.09 6.16
N LEU A 168 8.51 -14.49 7.12
CA LEU A 168 9.30 -15.24 8.10
C LEU A 168 8.42 -16.07 9.05
N ALA A 169 7.29 -15.54 9.51
CA ALA A 169 6.34 -16.30 10.31
C ALA A 169 5.76 -17.48 9.50
N MET A 170 5.34 -17.24 8.26
CA MET A 170 4.88 -18.30 7.34
C MET A 170 5.97 -19.36 7.11
N ALA A 171 7.22 -18.93 6.93
CA ALA A 171 8.36 -19.81 6.73
C ALA A 171 8.60 -20.75 7.94
N ALA A 172 8.43 -20.21 9.16
CA ALA A 172 8.58 -20.96 10.39
C ALA A 172 7.43 -21.95 10.64
N ASP A 173 6.21 -21.59 10.25
CA ASP A 173 5.00 -22.37 10.52
C ASP A 173 4.63 -23.36 9.39
N LEU A 174 5.46 -23.52 8.34
CA LEU A 174 5.14 -24.44 7.24
C LEU A 174 5.08 -25.91 7.71
N PRO A 175 3.97 -26.61 7.42
CA PRO A 175 3.89 -28.06 7.58
C PRO A 175 5.01 -28.79 6.81
N PRO A 176 5.50 -29.94 7.30
CA PRO A 176 6.58 -30.68 6.66
C PRO A 176 6.37 -30.99 5.17
N VAL A 177 5.13 -31.28 4.76
CA VAL A 177 4.79 -31.57 3.36
C VAL A 177 5.00 -30.34 2.48
N LEU A 178 4.41 -29.19 2.85
CA LEU A 178 4.56 -27.94 2.11
C LEU A 178 6.01 -27.42 2.13
N ARG A 179 6.74 -27.71 3.20
CA ARG A 179 8.17 -27.45 3.28
C ARG A 179 8.96 -28.25 2.25
N ALA A 180 8.68 -29.55 2.10
CA ALA A 180 9.34 -30.39 1.11
C ALA A 180 9.02 -29.92 -0.32
N GLU A 181 7.76 -29.57 -0.59
CA GLU A 181 7.34 -28.99 -1.88
C GLU A 181 8.06 -27.68 -2.19
N ALA A 182 8.22 -26.80 -1.19
CA ALA A 182 8.97 -25.55 -1.33
C ALA A 182 10.46 -25.80 -1.61
N GLU A 183 11.07 -26.79 -0.94
CA GLU A 183 12.48 -27.18 -1.14
C GLU A 183 12.71 -27.77 -2.54
N GLU A 184 11.79 -28.62 -3.03
CA GLU A 184 11.82 -29.15 -4.39
C GLU A 184 11.65 -28.04 -5.43
N ALA A 185 10.68 -27.15 -5.24
CA ALA A 185 10.47 -26.00 -6.11
C ALA A 185 11.70 -25.09 -6.16
N ALA A 186 12.37 -24.85 -5.02
CA ALA A 186 13.60 -24.07 -4.95
C ALA A 186 14.78 -24.74 -5.67
N ALA A 187 14.89 -26.06 -5.61
CA ALA A 187 15.95 -26.82 -6.29
C ALA A 187 15.85 -26.74 -7.83
N GLY A 188 14.64 -26.50 -8.36
CA GLY A 188 14.40 -26.31 -9.80
C GLY A 188 14.75 -24.92 -10.34
N ILE A 189 15.16 -23.98 -9.50
CA ILE A 189 15.43 -22.58 -9.90
C ILE A 189 16.89 -22.44 -10.38
N PRO A 190 17.14 -21.98 -11.62
CA PRO A 190 18.48 -21.79 -12.17
C PRO A 190 19.37 -20.91 -11.27
N ALA A 191 20.65 -21.29 -11.12
CA ALA A 191 21.58 -20.65 -10.18
C ALA A 191 21.92 -19.19 -10.52
N ASP A 192 21.80 -18.79 -11.77
CA ASP A 192 22.05 -17.43 -12.28
C ASP A 192 20.89 -16.45 -12.01
N ASP A 193 19.68 -16.97 -11.77
CA ASP A 193 18.48 -16.25 -11.33
C ASP A 193 18.09 -16.56 -9.87
N SER A 194 18.94 -17.32 -9.16
CA SER A 194 18.65 -17.83 -7.83
C SER A 194 19.33 -17.02 -6.74
N CYS A 195 18.48 -16.51 -5.84
CA CYS A 195 18.87 -15.94 -4.57
C CYS A 195 19.65 -16.90 -3.65
N CYS A 196 19.65 -18.21 -3.95
CA CYS A 196 20.35 -19.23 -3.17
C CYS A 196 21.83 -19.42 -3.55
N ALA A 197 22.28 -18.97 -4.73
CA ALA A 197 23.67 -19.18 -5.19
C ALA A 197 24.70 -18.30 -4.46
N VAL A 198 24.27 -17.19 -3.84
CA VAL A 198 25.16 -16.18 -3.25
C VAL A 198 25.52 -16.47 -1.78
N ARG A 199 24.85 -17.43 -1.12
CA ARG A 199 25.12 -17.81 0.28
C ARG A 199 26.23 -18.84 0.45
N SER A 200 26.87 -19.28 -0.64
CA SER A 200 27.92 -20.31 -0.65
C SER A 200 29.36 -19.76 -0.51
N GLY A 201 29.54 -18.54 0.00
CA GLY A 201 30.85 -17.88 0.15
C GLY A 201 31.10 -17.35 1.55
#